data_AF-A0A445HR52-F1
#
_entry.id   AF-A0A445HR52-F1
#
_cell.length_a   1.000
_cell.length_b   1.000
_cell.length_c   1.000
_cell.angle_alpha   90.00
_cell.angle_beta   90.00
_cell.angle_gamma   90.00
#
_symmetry.space_group_name_H-M   'P 1'
#
loop_
_entity.id
_entity.type
_entity.pdbx_description
1 polymer ?
#
loop_
_entity_poly.entity_id
_entity_poly.type
_entity_poly.pdbx_seq_one_letter_code
_entity_poly.pdbx_strand_id
1 'polypeptide(L)'
;MTIGRLSVGKAFLDLGASINLMPLSMIKQIGEVEIKPTMMALQLANRTIKHPYGIVEDVLVKVDKFLFPIDFVVMDMDEDSEVPLILDRSFMKTAKVMIDVDDGKLTIRVQGEEMQFNVFEAMKHPKDKRECFRVDVLNEVISDSKRFIQREIGVEPQPQQ
;
A
#
# COMPACT_ATOMS: atom_id res chain seq x y z
N MET A 1 11.77 -8.47 -5.99
CA MET A 1 10.78 -8.73 -7.05
C MET A 1 11.14 -7.95 -8.30
N THR A 2 10.89 -8.48 -9.50
CA THR A 2 11.13 -7.77 -10.76
C THR A 2 9.94 -7.85 -11.70
N ILE A 3 9.73 -6.83 -12.52
CA ILE A 3 8.72 -6.79 -13.59
C ILE A 3 9.45 -6.48 -14.89
N GLY A 4 9.50 -7.43 -15.82
CA GLY A 4 10.40 -7.32 -16.98
C GLY A 4 11.86 -7.06 -16.53
N ARG A 5 12.41 -5.90 -16.91
CA ARG A 5 13.77 -5.46 -16.50
C ARG A 5 13.79 -4.57 -15.27
N LEU A 6 12.61 -4.13 -14.78
CA LEU A 6 12.49 -3.24 -13.65
C LEU A 6 12.66 -4.02 -12.34
N SER A 7 13.61 -3.60 -11.52
CA SER A 7 13.75 -4.08 -10.15
C SER A 7 12.84 -3.27 -9.23
N VAL A 8 11.77 -3.91 -8.74
CA VAL A 8 10.76 -3.28 -7.89
C VAL A 8 11.14 -3.36 -6.40
N GLY A 9 11.99 -4.32 -6.02
CA GLY A 9 12.37 -4.51 -4.62
C GLY A 9 11.25 -5.22 -3.84
N LYS A 10 10.42 -4.44 -3.13
CA LYS A 10 9.35 -4.91 -2.22
C LYS A 10 7.94 -4.64 -2.79
N ALA A 11 6.93 -5.22 -2.15
CA ALA A 11 5.52 -5.01 -2.43
C ALA A 11 4.71 -5.08 -1.13
N PHE A 12 3.59 -4.38 -1.08
CA PHE A 12 2.65 -4.43 0.03
C PHE A 12 1.66 -5.57 -0.21
N LEU A 13 1.70 -6.60 0.64
CA LEU A 13 0.72 -7.68 0.58
C LEU A 13 -0.46 -7.32 1.47
N ASP A 14 -1.58 -6.95 0.85
CA ASP A 14 -2.76 -6.51 1.56
C ASP A 14 -3.84 -7.59 1.52
N LEU A 15 -4.06 -8.23 2.66
CA LEU A 15 -5.14 -9.20 2.82
C LEU A 15 -6.51 -8.54 2.73
N GLY A 16 -6.66 -7.23 2.93
CA GLY A 16 -7.88 -6.47 2.75
C GLY A 16 -8.17 -6.13 1.28
N ALA A 17 -7.13 -6.03 0.45
CA ALA A 17 -7.27 -5.65 -0.96
C ALA A 17 -7.94 -6.74 -1.79
N SER A 18 -8.75 -6.30 -2.75
CA SER A 18 -9.43 -7.14 -3.74
C SER A 18 -8.86 -7.01 -5.16
N ILE A 19 -7.89 -6.12 -5.35
CA ILE A 19 -7.25 -5.82 -6.63
C ILE A 19 -5.78 -5.49 -6.41
N ASN A 20 -4.91 -5.85 -7.36
CA ASN A 20 -3.52 -5.41 -7.35
C ASN A 20 -3.46 -3.97 -7.88
N LEU A 21 -2.61 -3.13 -7.27
CA LEU A 21 -2.45 -1.73 -7.65
C LEU A 21 -1.01 -1.46 -8.11
N MET A 22 -0.89 -0.66 -9.17
CA MET A 22 0.37 -0.17 -9.71
C MET A 22 0.32 1.35 -9.91
N PRO A 23 1.34 2.11 -9.47
CA PRO A 23 1.48 3.52 -9.78
C PRO A 23 1.65 3.76 -11.28
N LEU A 24 1.04 4.82 -11.79
CA LEU A 24 1.18 5.24 -13.19
C LEU A 24 2.64 5.55 -13.56
N SER A 25 3.46 6.02 -12.62
CA SER A 25 4.90 6.28 -12.82
C SER A 25 5.66 5.03 -13.27
N MET A 26 5.29 3.84 -12.76
CA MET A 26 5.98 2.59 -13.06
C MET A 26 5.72 2.07 -14.47
N ILE A 27 4.55 2.35 -15.05
CA ILE A 27 4.22 1.97 -16.44
C ILE A 27 5.28 2.49 -17.40
N LYS A 28 5.72 3.74 -17.23
CA LYS A 28 6.74 4.37 -18.06
C LYS A 28 8.09 3.63 -17.99
N GLN A 29 8.37 2.99 -16.85
CA GLN A 29 9.62 2.25 -16.62
C GLN A 29 9.55 0.81 -17.15
N ILE A 30 8.37 0.19 -17.11
CA ILE A 30 8.14 -1.18 -17.61
C ILE A 30 8.18 -1.21 -19.14
N GLY A 31 7.69 -0.16 -19.81
CA GLY A 31 7.76 -0.02 -21.27
C GLY A 31 6.47 -0.47 -21.98
N GLU A 32 6.58 -1.40 -22.94
CA GLU A 32 5.52 -1.86 -23.88
C GLU A 32 4.36 -2.61 -23.19
N VAL A 33 3.67 -1.97 -22.25
CA VAL A 33 2.44 -2.48 -21.65
C VAL A 33 1.26 -1.65 -22.11
N GLU A 34 0.22 -2.31 -22.61
CA GLU A 34 -1.03 -1.66 -22.97
C GLU A 34 -1.86 -1.42 -21.71
N ILE A 35 -2.21 -0.16 -21.44
CA ILE A 35 -3.18 0.17 -20.41
C ILE A 35 -4.57 0.20 -21.05
N LYS A 36 -5.40 -0.78 -20.68
CA LYS A 36 -6.79 -0.87 -21.12
C LYS A 36 -7.67 0.10 -20.33
N PRO A 37 -8.47 0.96 -20.98
CA PRO A 37 -9.42 1.82 -20.29
C PRO A 37 -10.39 1.01 -19.42
N THR A 38 -10.77 1.55 -18.27
CA THR A 38 -11.76 0.94 -17.37
C THR A 38 -12.76 1.96 -16.88
N MET A 39 -14.00 1.52 -16.61
CA MET A 39 -15.05 2.33 -15.99
C MET A 39 -15.07 2.17 -14.46
N MET A 40 -14.07 1.49 -13.90
CA MET A 40 -13.97 1.25 -12.47
C MET A 40 -13.87 2.56 -11.67
N ALA A 41 -14.46 2.56 -10.48
CA ALA A 41 -14.26 3.59 -9.47
C ALA A 41 -13.89 2.89 -8.15
N LEU A 42 -12.84 3.36 -7.51
CA LEU A 42 -12.31 2.78 -6.28
C LEU A 42 -12.61 3.68 -5.11
N GLN A 43 -13.22 3.12 -4.07
CA GLN A 43 -13.34 3.80 -2.79
C GLN A 43 -12.16 3.40 -1.91
N LEU A 44 -11.32 4.38 -1.56
CA LEU A 44 -10.18 4.18 -0.67
C LEU A 44 -10.63 4.11 0.80
N ALA A 45 -9.72 3.70 1.69
CA ALA A 45 -9.99 3.59 3.12
C ALA A 45 -10.42 4.93 3.77
N ASN A 46 -9.94 6.06 3.23
CA ASN A 46 -10.36 7.40 3.63
C ASN A 46 -11.72 7.83 3.00
N ARG A 47 -12.44 6.88 2.38
CA ARG A 47 -13.72 7.04 1.70
C ARG A 47 -13.71 7.92 0.44
N THR A 48 -12.53 8.38 0.01
CA THR A 48 -12.41 9.09 -1.26
C THR A 48 -12.59 8.15 -2.43
N ILE A 49 -13.22 8.64 -3.50
CA ILE A 49 -13.40 7.89 -4.74
C ILE A 49 -12.30 8.32 -5.71
N LYS A 50 -11.60 7.35 -6.28
CA LYS A 50 -10.57 7.54 -7.31
C LYS A 50 -10.93 6.74 -8.55
N HIS A 51 -10.66 7.33 -9.70
CA HIS A 51 -10.79 6.65 -10.99
C HIS A 51 -9.40 6.17 -11.43
N PRO A 52 -9.20 4.86 -11.61
CA PRO A 52 -7.97 4.35 -12.18
C PRO A 52 -7.71 4.91 -13.58
N TYR A 53 -6.45 4.95 -13.97
CA TYR A 53 -6.05 5.26 -15.34
C TYR A 53 -6.46 4.13 -16.31
N GLY A 54 -6.42 2.88 -15.83
CA GLY A 54 -6.81 1.70 -16.58
C GLY A 54 -6.36 0.42 -15.90
N ILE A 55 -6.39 -0.68 -16.66
CA ILE A 55 -5.94 -2.00 -16.25
C ILE A 55 -4.82 -2.45 -17.18
N VAL A 56 -3.76 -3.01 -16.63
CA VAL A 56 -2.75 -3.74 -17.39
C VAL A 56 -2.88 -5.21 -17.03
N GLU A 57 -3.12 -6.04 -18.04
CA GLU A 57 -3.35 -7.47 -17.88
C GLU A 57 -2.07 -8.27 -18.14
N ASP A 58 -1.98 -9.46 -17.54
CA ASP A 58 -0.93 -10.47 -17.78
C ASP A 58 0.51 -9.96 -17.57
N VAL A 59 0.72 -9.04 -16.63
CA VAL A 59 2.06 -8.56 -16.29
C VAL A 59 2.85 -9.68 -15.62
N LEU A 60 3.96 -10.10 -16.22
CA LEU A 60 4.83 -11.11 -15.64
C LEU A 60 5.67 -10.52 -14.50
N VAL A 61 5.32 -10.93 -13.28
CA VAL A 61 6.02 -10.55 -12.06
C VAL A 61 6.86 -11.72 -11.59
N LYS A 62 8.17 -11.48 -11.45
CA LYS A 62 9.12 -12.44 -10.90
C LYS A 62 9.31 -12.21 -9.40
N VAL A 63 8.92 -13.21 -8.61
CA VAL A 63 9.18 -13.28 -7.18
C VAL A 63 10.18 -14.40 -6.96
N ASP A 64 11.43 -14.01 -6.68
CA ASP A 64 12.58 -14.92 -6.62
C ASP A 64 12.71 -15.75 -7.90
N LYS A 65 12.49 -17.08 -7.86
CA LYS A 65 12.53 -17.95 -9.04
C LYS A 65 11.19 -18.10 -9.76
N PHE A 66 10.08 -17.70 -9.14
CA PHE A 66 8.74 -17.91 -9.68
C PHE A 66 8.26 -16.73 -10.52
N LEU A 67 7.51 -17.03 -11.57
CA LEU A 67 6.85 -16.05 -12.44
C LEU A 67 5.34 -16.18 -12.29
N PHE A 68 4.68 -15.04 -12.07
CA PHE A 68 3.23 -14.95 -11.95
C PHE A 68 2.71 -13.95 -12.99
N PRO A 69 1.72 -14.32 -13.82
CA PRO A 69 0.92 -13.34 -14.53
C PRO A 69 0.01 -12.63 -13.51
N ILE A 70 0.04 -11.29 -13.52
CA ILE A 70 -0.74 -10.47 -12.59
C ILE A 70 -1.40 -9.34 -13.38
N ASP A 71 -2.69 -9.15 -13.15
CA ASP A 71 -3.42 -7.98 -13.61
C ASP A 71 -3.32 -6.87 -12.58
N PHE A 72 -2.96 -5.67 -13.01
CA PHE A 72 -2.85 -4.49 -12.18
C PHE A 72 -3.84 -3.42 -12.59
N VAL A 73 -4.52 -2.84 -11.60
CA VAL A 73 -5.23 -1.58 -11.77
C VAL A 73 -4.22 -0.44 -11.60
N VAL A 74 -4.08 0.38 -12.64
CA VAL A 74 -3.11 1.48 -12.68
C VAL A 74 -3.75 2.74 -12.10
N MET A 75 -3.12 3.35 -11.11
CA MET A 75 -3.60 4.59 -10.49
C MET A 75 -2.55 5.70 -10.55
N ASP A 76 -3.03 6.93 -10.69
CA ASP A 76 -2.20 8.12 -10.47
C ASP A 76 -2.11 8.39 -8.96
N MET A 77 -1.05 7.87 -8.36
CA MET A 77 -0.72 7.99 -6.93
C MET A 77 0.77 8.21 -6.77
N ASP A 78 1.16 8.86 -5.68
CA ASP A 78 2.57 9.03 -5.34
C ASP A 78 3.21 7.65 -5.13
N GLU A 79 4.35 7.45 -5.79
CA GLU A 79 5.10 6.21 -5.67
C GLU A 79 5.84 6.20 -4.32
N ASP A 80 5.50 5.24 -3.46
CA ASP A 80 6.32 4.91 -2.30
C ASP A 80 7.56 4.16 -2.79
N SER A 81 8.73 4.78 -2.66
CA SER A 81 9.99 4.20 -3.11
C SER A 81 10.37 2.91 -2.39
N GLU A 82 9.86 2.67 -1.18
CA GLU A 82 10.08 1.44 -0.44
C GLU A 82 9.08 0.35 -0.82
N VAL A 83 7.82 0.72 -1.06
CA VAL A 83 6.73 -0.25 -1.31
C VAL A 83 5.83 0.20 -2.48
N PRO A 84 6.33 0.12 -3.71
CA PRO A 84 5.69 0.77 -4.85
C PRO A 84 4.44 0.04 -5.37
N LEU A 85 4.20 -1.24 -5.02
CA LEU A 85 3.06 -2.03 -5.50
C LEU A 85 2.22 -2.55 -4.35
N ILE A 86 0.91 -2.68 -4.58
CA ILE A 86 0.00 -3.41 -3.68
C ILE A 86 -0.41 -4.70 -4.38
N LEU A 87 -0.17 -5.82 -3.72
CA LEU A 87 -0.53 -7.16 -4.16
C LEU A 87 -1.68 -7.68 -3.28
N ASP A 88 -2.70 -8.20 -3.94
CA ASP A 88 -3.98 -8.48 -3.34
C ASP A 88 -4.11 -9.92 -2.87
N ARG A 89 -5.29 -10.21 -2.30
CA ARG A 89 -5.63 -11.56 -1.85
C ARG A 89 -5.66 -12.58 -3.00
N SER A 90 -5.99 -12.17 -4.21
CA SER A 90 -6.07 -13.05 -5.38
C SER A 90 -4.67 -13.52 -5.79
N PHE A 91 -3.71 -12.61 -5.87
CA PHE A 91 -2.29 -12.94 -6.04
C PHE A 91 -1.82 -13.89 -4.93
N MET A 92 -2.12 -13.58 -3.67
CA MET A 92 -1.73 -14.42 -2.53
C MET A 92 -2.29 -15.84 -2.63
N LYS A 93 -3.54 -16.00 -3.08
CA LYS A 93 -4.13 -17.32 -3.34
C LYS A 93 -3.39 -18.07 -4.45
N THR A 94 -3.08 -17.40 -5.56
CA THR A 94 -2.35 -17.99 -6.70
C THR A 94 -0.96 -18.45 -6.28
N ALA A 95 -0.24 -17.62 -5.52
CA ALA A 95 1.08 -17.92 -4.97
C ALA A 95 1.04 -18.86 -3.75
N LYS A 96 -0.16 -19.28 -3.30
CA LYS A 96 -0.39 -20.09 -2.10
C LYS A 96 0.37 -19.56 -0.89
N VAL A 97 0.26 -18.26 -0.67
CA VAL A 97 0.94 -17.56 0.42
C VAL A 97 0.45 -18.10 1.77
N MET A 98 1.39 -18.46 2.64
CA MET A 98 1.15 -18.77 4.05
C MET A 98 1.90 -17.75 4.89
N ILE A 99 1.20 -17.13 5.84
CA ILE A 99 1.77 -16.14 6.75
C ILE A 99 1.75 -16.76 8.15
N ASP A 100 2.94 -17.08 8.65
CA ASP A 100 3.16 -17.37 10.05
C ASP A 100 3.44 -16.05 10.78
N VAL A 101 2.48 -15.63 11.58
CA VAL A 101 2.56 -14.34 12.28
C VAL A 101 3.46 -14.43 13.51
N ASP A 102 3.49 -15.59 14.16
CA ASP A 102 4.27 -15.79 15.39
C ASP A 102 5.77 -15.80 15.04
N ASP A 103 6.14 -16.59 14.03
CA ASP A 103 7.52 -16.68 13.54
C ASP A 103 7.89 -15.54 12.56
N GLY A 104 6.92 -14.71 12.17
CA GLY A 104 7.12 -13.63 11.18
C GLY A 104 7.58 -14.15 9.83
N LYS A 105 7.06 -15.30 9.39
CA LYS A 105 7.48 -15.97 8.16
C LYS A 105 6.41 -15.89 7.08
N LEU A 106 6.82 -15.49 5.89
CA LEU A 106 5.97 -15.54 4.70
C LEU A 106 6.47 -16.63 3.77
N THR A 107 5.61 -17.60 3.45
CA THR A 107 5.94 -18.72 2.57
C THR A 107 5.13 -18.61 1.28
N ILE A 108 5.77 -18.77 0.13
CA ILE A 108 5.14 -18.91 -1.19
C ILE A 108 5.34 -20.35 -1.64
N ARG A 109 4.29 -20.99 -2.19
CA ARG A 109 4.36 -22.38 -2.69
C ARG A 109 3.87 -22.50 -4.12
N VAL A 110 4.75 -22.95 -5.02
CA VAL A 110 4.45 -23.14 -6.44
C VAL A 110 4.89 -24.54 -6.86
N GLN A 111 3.95 -25.33 -7.39
CA GLN A 111 4.20 -26.70 -7.88
C GLN A 111 4.96 -27.63 -6.90
N GLY A 112 4.75 -27.44 -5.59
CA GLY A 112 5.42 -28.23 -4.54
C GLY A 112 6.77 -27.68 -4.09
N GLU A 113 7.31 -26.69 -4.79
CA GLU A 113 8.46 -25.91 -4.32
C GLU A 113 8.00 -24.79 -3.40
N GLU A 114 8.80 -24.51 -2.37
CA GLU A 114 8.56 -23.43 -1.42
C GLU A 114 9.68 -22.41 -1.42
N MET A 115 9.30 -21.18 -1.11
CA MET A 115 10.20 -20.09 -0.77
C MET A 115 9.71 -19.41 0.50
N GLN A 116 10.63 -19.03 1.38
CA GLN A 116 10.32 -18.36 2.64
C GLN A 116 11.03 -17.02 2.75
N PHE A 117 10.32 -16.03 3.29
CA PHE A 117 10.80 -14.70 3.60
C PHE A 117 10.62 -14.42 5.09
N ASN A 118 11.61 -13.76 5.69
CA ASN A 118 11.47 -13.20 7.03
C ASN A 118 10.86 -11.80 6.93
N VAL A 119 9.63 -11.65 7.43
CA VAL A 119 8.88 -10.39 7.37
C VAL A 119 9.49 -9.34 8.28
N PHE A 120 10.04 -9.73 9.44
CA PHE A 120 10.71 -8.80 10.36
C PHE A 120 12.00 -8.22 9.76
N GLU A 121 12.68 -8.95 8.88
CA GLU A 121 13.82 -8.42 8.15
C GLU A 121 13.39 -7.50 7.01
N ALA A 122 12.33 -7.84 6.28
CA ALA A 122 11.79 -7.02 5.21
C ALA A 122 11.27 -5.65 5.69
N MET A 123 10.78 -5.59 6.94
CA MET A 123 10.27 -4.39 7.61
C MET A 123 11.38 -3.51 8.23
N LYS A 124 12.65 -3.91 8.20
CA LYS A 124 13.74 -3.06 8.68
C LYS A 124 13.95 -1.89 7.72
N HIS A 125 13.45 -0.72 8.10
CA HIS A 125 13.85 0.54 7.46
C HIS A 125 15.35 0.80 7.69
N PRO A 126 16.04 1.54 6.79
CA PRO A 126 17.36 2.07 7.09
C PRO A 126 17.29 2.75 8.46
N LYS A 127 18.26 2.48 9.34
CA LYS A 127 18.30 2.99 10.72
C LYS A 127 18.53 4.49 10.75
N ASP A 128 17.56 5.29 10.30
CA ASP A 128 17.43 6.66 10.74
C ASP A 128 16.43 6.76 11.87
N LYS A 129 16.88 7.49 12.88
CA LYS A 129 16.47 7.38 14.26
C LYS A 129 15.05 7.91 14.48
N ARG A 130 14.28 7.15 15.24
CA ARG A 130 13.24 7.66 16.17
C ARG A 130 12.19 8.58 15.54
N GLU A 131 11.29 8.03 14.75
CA GLU A 131 9.93 8.57 14.69
C GLU A 131 8.96 7.45 15.01
N CYS A 132 8.71 7.27 16.31
CA CYS A 132 7.45 6.70 16.73
C CYS A 132 6.39 7.67 16.20
N PHE A 133 5.59 7.25 15.21
CA PHE A 133 4.43 8.02 14.78
C PHE A 133 3.49 8.16 15.98
N ARG A 134 3.58 9.30 16.67
CA ARG A 134 2.64 9.64 17.73
C ARG A 134 1.34 10.00 17.04
N VAL A 135 0.33 9.17 17.23
CA VAL A 135 -1.02 9.47 16.76
C VAL A 135 -1.56 10.59 17.65
N ASP A 136 -1.40 11.84 17.21
CA ASP A 136 -1.93 13.04 17.88
C ASP A 136 -3.45 13.15 17.68
N VAL A 137 -4.21 12.12 18.03
CA VAL A 137 -5.70 12.14 17.99
C VAL A 137 -6.31 12.99 19.11
N LEU A 138 -5.49 13.52 20.03
CA LEU A 138 -5.99 14.27 21.18
C LEU A 138 -6.11 15.77 20.93
N ASN A 139 -5.33 16.36 20.02
CA ASN A 139 -5.30 17.83 19.90
C ASN A 139 -6.58 18.39 19.27
N GLU A 140 -7.12 17.73 18.25
CA GLU A 140 -8.33 18.18 17.55
C GLU A 140 -9.58 18.04 18.45
N VAL A 141 -9.68 16.93 19.18
CA VAL A 141 -10.76 16.68 20.16
C VAL A 141 -10.71 17.68 21.33
N ILE A 142 -9.50 18.04 21.81
CA ILE A 142 -9.33 19.03 22.88
C ILE A 142 -9.67 20.44 22.38
N SER A 143 -9.32 20.80 21.14
CA SER A 143 -9.71 22.11 20.58
C SER A 143 -11.21 22.24 20.38
N ASP A 144 -11.88 21.17 19.93
CA ASP A 144 -13.33 21.17 19.77
C ASP A 144 -14.04 21.22 21.12
N SER A 145 -13.56 20.46 22.10
CA SER A 145 -14.09 20.49 23.48
C SER A 145 -13.90 21.86 24.13
N LYS A 146 -12.74 22.51 23.92
CA LYS A 146 -12.48 23.87 24.43
C LYS A 146 -13.38 24.90 23.75
N ARG A 147 -13.61 24.82 22.44
CA ARG A 147 -14.52 25.73 21.71
C ARG A 147 -15.97 25.57 22.16
N PHE A 148 -16.41 24.34 22.45
CA PHE A 148 -17.72 24.07 23.02
C PHE A 148 -17.89 24.69 24.40
N ILE A 149 -16.90 24.48 25.29
CA ILE A 149 -16.92 25.08 26.62
C ILE A 149 -16.90 26.61 26.51
N GLN A 150 -16.04 27.22 25.68
CA GLN A 150 -15.96 28.68 25.53
C GLN A 150 -17.27 29.33 25.07
N ARG A 151 -18.07 28.63 24.25
CA ARG A 151 -19.39 29.09 23.79
C ARG A 151 -20.47 28.98 24.86
N GLU A 152 -20.38 28.02 25.76
CA GLU A 152 -21.34 27.79 26.85
C GLU A 152 -21.09 28.71 28.06
N ILE A 153 -19.82 29.06 28.38
CA ILE A 153 -19.49 29.89 29.57
C ILE A 153 -19.23 31.38 29.30
N GLY A 154 -19.37 31.87 28.06
CA GLY A 154 -19.40 33.32 27.77
C GLY A 154 -18.26 34.14 28.38
N VAL A 155 -17.01 33.69 28.26
CA VAL A 155 -15.85 34.44 28.77
C VAL A 155 -15.26 35.31 27.66
N GLU A 156 -15.52 36.63 27.72
CA GLU A 156 -14.83 37.61 26.88
C GLU A 156 -13.35 37.72 27.26
N PRO A 157 -12.41 37.66 26.31
CA PRO A 157 -11.01 37.93 26.58
C PRO A 157 -10.78 39.44 26.78
N GLN A 158 -10.11 39.82 27.87
CA GLN A 158 -9.70 41.21 28.11
C GLN A 158 -8.62 41.65 27.09
N PRO A 159 -8.66 42.90 26.62
CA PRO A 159 -7.66 43.42 25.70
C PRO A 159 -6.30 43.55 26.42
N GLN A 160 -5.28 42.96 25.82
CA GLN A 160 -3.89 43.16 26.23
C GLN A 160 -3.48 44.59 25.86
N GLN A 161 -2.87 45.26 26.83
CA GLN A 161 -2.41 46.65 26.77
C GLN A 161 -1.03 46.75 26.11
#